data_AF-A0A388NRF2-F1
#
_entry.id   AF-A0A388NRF2-F1
#
_cell.length_a   1.000
_cell.length_b   1.000
_cell.length_c   1.000
_cell.angle_alpha   90.00
_cell.angle_beta   90.00
_cell.angle_gamma   90.00
#
_symmetry.space_group_name_H-M   'P 1'
#
loop_
_entity.id
_entity.type
_entity.pdbx_description
1 polymer ?
#
loop_
_entity_poly.entity_id
_entity_poly.type
_entity_poly.pdbx_seq_one_letter_code
_entity_poly.pdbx_strand_id
1 'polypeptide(L)' 'MRHSTAHVLAQAVQEVFADTKLGIGPPIRDGFYYDFDPKYPFTPSDLEKLETAMRRLLKLVNALKASSY' A
#
# COMPACT_ATOMS: atom_id res chain seq x y z
N MET A 1 -2.49 -10.01 10.54
CA MET A 1 -2.58 -8.57 10.21
C MET A 1 -1.55 -8.07 9.20
N ARG A 2 -0.32 -8.61 9.13
CA ARG A 2 0.74 -8.10 8.21
C ARG A 2 0.40 -8.25 6.71
N HIS A 3 -0.27 -9.35 6.34
CA HIS A 3 -0.73 -9.56 4.96
C HIS A 3 -1.69 -8.45 4.50
N SER A 4 -2.52 -7.94 5.42
CA SER A 4 -3.46 -6.85 5.13
C SER A 4 -2.75 -5.52 4.89
N THR A 5 -1.67 -5.24 5.60
CA THR A 5 -0.89 -4.00 5.42
C THR A 5 -0.15 -3.98 4.09
N ALA A 6 0.38 -5.13 3.67
CA ALA A 6 1.03 -5.30 2.37
C ALA A 6 0.05 -5.01 1.21
N HIS A 7 -1.17 -5.56 1.27
CA HIS A 7 -2.21 -5.28 0.27
C HIS A 7 -2.65 -3.81 0.26
N VAL A 8 -2.77 -3.18 1.42
CA VAL A 8 -3.11 -1.75 1.50
C VAL A 8 -2.01 -0.87 0.88
N LEU A 9 -0.73 -1.22 1.06
CA LEU A 9 0.37 -0.51 0.39
C LEU A 9 0.29 -0.68 -1.14
N ALA A 10 0.09 -1.91 -1.62
CA ALA A 10 -0.04 -2.16 -3.05
C ALA A 10 -1.17 -1.35 -3.69
N GLN A 11 -2.34 -1.30 -3.03
CA GLN A 11 -3.47 -0.49 -3.50
C GLN A 11 -3.17 1.02 -3.42
N ALA A 12 -2.53 1.50 -2.36
CA ALA A 12 -2.13 2.91 -2.25
C ALA A 12 -1.16 3.33 -3.38
N VAL A 13 -0.21 2.46 -3.74
CA VAL A 13 0.70 2.72 -4.87
C VAL A 13 -0.05 2.75 -6.19
N GLN A 14 -1.02 1.87 -6.41
CA GLN A 14 -1.86 1.93 -7.62
C GLN A 14 -2.76 3.17 -7.66
N GLU A 15 -3.24 3.68 -6.53
CA GLU A 15 -4.04 4.91 -6.47
C GLU A 15 -3.21 6.17 -6.76
N VAL A 16 -2.00 6.26 -6.22
CA VAL A 16 -1.15 7.46 -6.34
C VAL A 16 -0.28 7.41 -7.60
N PHE A 17 0.15 6.21 -8.02
CA PHE A 17 1.05 5.97 -9.14
C PHE A 17 0.54 4.83 -10.03
N ALA A 18 -0.58 5.06 -10.71
CA ALA A 18 -1.28 4.07 -11.53
C ALA A 18 -0.41 3.35 -12.57
N ASP A 19 0.64 4.00 -13.08
CA ASP A 19 1.56 3.42 -14.07
C ASP A 19 2.65 2.53 -13.45
N THR A 20 2.71 2.42 -12.12
CA THR A 20 3.73 1.64 -11.42
C THR A 20 3.39 0.16 -11.47
N LYS A 21 4.30 -0.64 -12.00
CA LYS A 21 4.14 -2.10 -12.01
C LYS A 21 4.48 -2.67 -10.64
N LEU A 22 3.63 -3.59 -10.18
CA LEU A 22 3.88 -4.40 -8.98
C LEU A 22 4.82 -5.55 -9.33
N GLY A 23 5.95 -5.62 -8.63
CA GLY A 23 6.87 -6.74 -8.67
C GLY A 23 6.49 -7.79 -7.63
N ILE A 24 7.48 -8.24 -6.85
CA ILE A 24 7.33 -9.29 -5.84
C ILE A 24 7.16 -8.64 -4.45
N GLY A 25 6.24 -9.15 -3.64
CA GLY A 25 6.02 -8.67 -2.27
C GLY A 25 6.05 -9.80 -1.24
N PRO A 26 7.22 -10.43 -0.99
CA PRO A 26 7.27 -11.54 -0.06
C PRO A 26 7.23 -11.04 1.40
N PRO A 27 6.57 -11.77 2.31
CA PRO A 27 6.65 -11.47 3.72
C PRO A 27 8.07 -11.75 4.23
N ILE A 28 8.59 -10.86 5.09
CA ILE A 28 9.85 -11.07 5.82
C ILE A 28 9.56 -11.26 7.30
N ARG A 29 10.55 -11.76 8.07
CA ARG A 29 10.39 -12.18 9.47
C ARG A 29 9.64 -11.14 10.35
N ASP A 30 9.96 -9.86 10.16
CA ASP A 30 9.46 -8.76 10.99
C ASP A 30 8.66 -7.70 10.20
N GLY A 31 8.32 -7.97 8.93
CA GLY A 31 7.69 -6.98 8.07
C GLY A 31 7.29 -7.50 6.70
N PHE A 32 7.24 -6.61 5.73
CA PHE A 32 7.05 -6.92 4.33
C PHE A 32 7.80 -5.88 3.52
N TYR A 33 8.18 -6.23 2.30
CA TYR A 33 8.60 -5.26 1.29
C TYR A 33 7.80 -5.51 0.02
N TYR A 34 7.75 -4.50 -0.84
CA TYR A 34 7.22 -4.63 -2.19
C TYR A 34 8.24 -4.05 -3.15
N ASP A 35 8.55 -4.81 -4.19
CA ASP A 35 9.26 -4.28 -5.35
C ASP A 35 8.27 -3.56 -6.25
N PHE A 36 8.63 -2.33 -6.60
CA PHE A 36 7.88 -1.48 -7.52
C PHE A 36 8.81 -1.06 -8.66
N ASP A 37 8.26 -0.99 -9.87
CA ASP A 37 8.97 -0.48 -11.05
C ASP A 37 8.31 0.84 -11.50
N PRO A 38 8.54 1.96 -10.77
CA PRO A 38 8.02 3.26 -11.15
C PRO A 38 8.89 3.90 -12.24
N LYS A 39 8.28 4.70 -13.12
CA LYS A 39 9.00 5.45 -14.16
C LYS A 39 10.08 6.38 -13.60
N TYR A 40 9.86 6.91 -12.38
CA TYR A 40 10.82 7.72 -11.64
C TYR A 40 10.95 7.17 -10.21
N PRO A 41 12.14 7.21 -9.60
CA PRO A 41 12.31 6.82 -8.21
C PRO A 41 11.39 7.61 -7.28
N PHE A 42 10.85 6.96 -6.24
CA PHE A 42 10.04 7.64 -5.24
C PHE A 42 10.85 8.70 -4.50
N THR A 43 10.27 9.89 -4.34
CA THR A 43 10.83 10.96 -3.51
C THR A 43 10.27 10.90 -2.09
N PRO A 44 10.89 11.55 -1.10
CA PRO A 44 10.33 11.63 0.25
C PRO A 44 8.89 12.18 0.29
N SER A 45 8.56 13.15 -0.57
CA SER A 45 7.20 13.70 -0.67
C SER A 45 6.19 12.68 -1.20
N ASP A 46 6.63 11.75 -2.04
CA ASP A 46 5.77 10.67 -2.54
C ASP A 46 5.44 9.66 -1.45
N LEU A 47 6.36 9.43 -0.51
CA LEU A 47 6.10 8.60 0.66
C LEU A 47 5.01 9.20 1.55
N GLU A 48 4.97 10.52 1.73
CA GLU A 48 3.90 11.20 2.49
C GLU A 48 2.52 11.03 1.83
N LYS A 49 2.47 11.10 0.49
CA LYS A 49 1.23 10.85 -0.27
C LYS A 49 0.77 9.40 -0.11
N LEU A 50 1.71 8.45 -0.21
CA LEU A 50 1.43 7.03 -0.02
C LEU A 50 0.93 6.74 1.39
N GLU A 51 1.56 7.30 2.43
CA GLU A 51 1.11 7.13 3.81
C GLU A 51 -0.31 7.67 4.01
N THR A 52 -0.61 8.84 3.44
CA THR A 52 -1.95 9.44 3.49
C THR A 52 -2.99 8.54 2.81
N ALA A 53 -2.69 8.01 1.63
CA ALA A 53 -3.54 7.08 0.92
C ALA A 53 -3.77 5.79 1.72
N MET A 54 -2.71 5.18 2.26
CA MET A 54 -2.80 3.99 3.11
C MET A 54 -3.68 4.22 4.34
N ARG A 55 -3.52 5.36 5.03
CA ARG A 55 -4.36 5.72 6.20
C ARG A 55 -5.84 5.82 5.83
N ARG A 56 -6.15 6.38 4.65
CA ARG A 56 -7.51 6.46 4.12
C ARG A 56 -8.07 5.06 3.82
N LEU A 57 -7.29 4.21 3.15
CA LEU A 57 -7.66 2.84 2.82
C LEU A 57 -7.90 1.98 4.07
N LEU A 58 -7.08 2.12 5.11
CA LEU A 58 -7.30 1.43 6.39
C LEU A 58 -8.63 1.79 7.03
N LYS A 59 -9.04 3.07 6.99
CA LYS A 59 -10.36 3.51 7.49
C LYS A 59 -11.50 2.86 6.70
N LEU A 60 -11.38 2.81 5.37
CA LEU A 60 -12.36 2.16 4.49
C LEU A 60 -12.47 0.64 4.77
N VAL A 61 -11.34 -0.07 4.82
CA VAL A 61 -11.31 -1.51 5.10
C VAL A 61 -11.91 -1.82 6.48
N ASN A 62 -11.62 -1.01 7.49
CA ASN A 62 -12.21 -1.18 8.82
C ASN A 62 -13.71 -0.91 8.83
N ALA A 63 -14.18 0.12 8.11
CA ALA A 63 -15.61 0.40 7.98
C ALA A 63 -16.37 -0.74 7.26
N LEU A 64 -15.80 -1.30 6.20
CA LEU A 64 -16.39 -2.45 5.48
C LEU A 64 -16.49 -3.69 6.37
N LYS A 65 -15.48 -3.95 7.20
CA LYS A 65 -15.50 -5.05 8.18
C LYS A 65 -16.55 -4.83 9.27
N ALA A 66 -16.73 -3.59 9.72
CA ALA A 66 -17.74 -3.25 10.72
C ALA A 66 -19.18 -3.35 10.16
N SER A 67 -19.38 -3.19 8.85
CA SER A 67 -20.69 -3.33 8.19
C SER A 67 -21.04 -4.76 7.80
N SER A 68 -20.09 -5.70 7.89
CA SER A 68 -20.29 -7.12 7.56
C SER A 68 -20.56 -7.99 8.80
N TYR A 69 -20.88 -7.37 9.93
CA TYR A 69 -21.27 -8.00 11.19
C TYR A 69 -22.69 -7.60 11.57
#